data_AF-A0A436HQ13-F1
#
_entry.id   AF-A0A436HQ13-F1
#
_cell.length_a   1.000
_cell.length_b   1.000
_cell.length_c   1.000
_cell.angle_alpha   90.00
_cell.angle_beta   90.00
_cell.angle_gamma   90.00
#
_symmetry.space_group_name_H-M   'P 1'
#
loop_
_entity.id
_entity.type
_entity.pdbx_description
1 polymer ?
#
loop_
_entity_poly.entity_id
_entity_poly.type
_entity_poly.pdbx_seq_one_letter_code
_entity_poly.pdbx_strand_id
1 'polypeptide(L)' 'MSTFTILLGGDLIRTPRLDRQVEGSRVIAADAGIGHAR' A
#
# COMPACT_ATOMS: atom_id res chain seq x y z
N MET A 1 -0.50 5.93 18.21
CA MET A 1 -0.42 6.70 16.95
C MET A 1 -0.78 5.78 15.80
N SER A 2 -1.54 6.25 14.80
CA SER A 2 -1.96 5.43 13.65
C SER A 2 -0.93 5.47 12.53
N THR A 3 -0.67 4.33 11.88
CA THR A 3 0.16 4.24 10.67
C THR A 3 -0.71 4.27 9.42
N PHE A 4 -0.18 4.84 8.36
CA PHE A 4 -0.85 4.92 7.06
C PHE A 4 0.06 4.39 5.96
N THR A 5 -0.51 3.64 5.03
CA THR A 5 0.14 3.25 3.77
C THR A 5 -0.49 4.06 2.64
N ILE A 6 0.35 4.77 1.88
CA ILE A 6 -0.08 5.52 0.70
C ILE A 6 0.28 4.71 -0.54
N LEU A 7 -0.72 4.30 -1.31
CA LEU A 7 -0.53 3.60 -2.58
C LEU A 7 -0.58 4.62 -3.72
N LEU A 8 0.52 4.70 -4.46
CA LEU A 8 0.70 5.56 -5.64
C LEU A 8 0.78 4.68 -6.90
N GLY A 9 0.80 5.29 -8.08
CA GLY A 9 0.99 4.56 -9.33
C GLY A 9 2.42 4.03 -9.51
N GLY A 10 2.55 2.97 -10.31
CA GLY A 10 3.81 2.35 -10.68
C GLY A 10 3.76 0.83 -10.63
N ASP A 11 4.83 0.18 -11.09
CA ASP A 11 4.96 -1.27 -10.95
C ASP A 11 5.27 -1.65 -9.50
N LEU A 12 4.45 -2.53 -8.93
CA LEU A 12 4.61 -3.01 -7.57
C LEU A 12 4.68 -4.53 -7.55
N ILE A 13 5.81 -5.06 -7.09
CA ILE A 13 5.97 -6.50 -6.83
C ILE A 13 5.74 -6.74 -5.35
N ARG A 14 4.74 -7.56 -5.03
CA ARG A 14 4.43 -7.95 -3.65
C ARG A 14 5.57 -8.82 -3.10
N THR A 15 6.05 -8.48 -1.91
CA THR A 15 7.10 -9.25 -1.21
C THR A 15 6.68 -9.48 0.24
N PRO A 16 7.18 -10.55 0.90
CA PRO A 16 6.90 -10.79 2.32
C PRO A 16 7.34 -9.64 3.24
N ARG A 17 8.36 -8.87 2.84
CA ARG A 17 8.80 -7.69 3.57
C ARG A 17 7.78 -6.57 3.45
N LEU A 18 7.27 -6.32 2.25
CA LEU A 18 6.26 -5.29 2.01
C LEU A 18 4.98 -5.59 2.79
N ASP A 19 4.52 -6.84 2.79
CA ASP A 19 3.33 -7.26 3.54
C ASP A 19 3.44 -6.92 5.03
N ARG A 20 4.57 -7.25 5.65
CA ARG A 20 4.84 -6.89 7.05
C ARG A 20 4.92 -5.39 7.31
N GLN A 21 5.29 -4.58 6.31
CA GLN A 21 5.36 -3.12 6.47
C GLN A 21 3.99 -2.46 6.41
N VAL A 22 3.07 -3.00 5.61
CA VAL A 22 1.73 -2.43 5.44
C VAL A 22 0.72 -3.00 6.44
N GLU A 23 1.07 -4.11 7.11
CA GLU A 23 0.23 -4.76 8.11
C GLU A 23 -0.21 -3.79 9.22
N GLY A 24 -1.51 -3.79 9.52
CA GLY A 24 -2.11 -2.94 10.55
C GLY A 24 -2.19 -1.44 10.20
N SER A 25 -1.69 -1.03 9.03
CA SER A 25 -1.81 0.36 8.57
C SER A 25 -3.16 0.64 7.93
N ARG A 26 -3.60 1.91 8.00
CA ARG A 26 -4.75 2.39 7.23
C ARG A 26 -4.30 2.77 5.83
N VAL A 27 -5.03 2.32 4.81
CA VAL A 27 -4.62 2.52 3.41
C VAL A 27 -5.28 3.78 2.82
N ILE A 28 -4.49 4.60 2.15
CA ILE A 28 -4.94 5.69 1.29
C ILE A 28 -4.42 5.39 -0.10
N ALA A 29 -5.31 5.13 -1.06
CA ALA A 29 -4.94 4.94 -2.44
C ALA A 29 -5.24 6.22 -3.24
N ALA A 30 -4.31 6.64 -4.09
CA ALA A 30 -4.46 7.83 -4.92
C ALA A 30 -4.18 7.52 -6.39
N ASP A 31 -5.00 8.10 -7.28
CA ASP A 31 -4.86 7.99 -8.73
C ASP A 31 -4.73 6.51 -9.20
N ALA A 32 -3.77 6.19 -10.07
CA ALA A 32 -3.49 4.83 -10.52
C ALA A 32 -3.13 3.85 -9.39
N GLY A 33 -2.76 4.34 -8.20
CA GLY A 33 -2.47 3.52 -7.02
C GLY A 33 -3.67 2.74 -6.48
N ILE A 34 -4.91 3.11 -6.86
CA ILE A 34 -6.11 2.31 -6.54
C ILE A 34 -6.04 0.90 -7.13
N GLY A 35 -5.28 0.71 -8.22
CA GLY A 35 -5.05 -0.61 -8.82
C GLY A 35 -4.28 -1.58 -7.92
N HIS A 36 -3.60 -1.10 -6.87
CA HIS A 36 -2.94 -1.93 -5.87
C HIS A 36 -3.87 -2.39 -4.73
N ALA A 37 -5.07 -1.80 -4.61
CA ALA A 37 -6.02 -2.07 -3.52
C ALA A 37 -7.13 -3.08 -3.89
N ARG A 38 -7.00 -3.75 -5.04
CA ARG A 38 -7.91 -4.78 -5.55
C ARG A 38 -7.68 -6.16 -4.93
#